data_AF-A0A3S2MV79-F1
#
_entry.id   AF-A0A3S2MV79-F1
#
_cell.length_a   1.000
_cell.length_b   1.000
_cell.length_c   1.000
_cell.angle_alpha   90.00
_cell.angle_beta   90.00
_cell.angle_gamma   90.00
#
_symmetry.space_group_name_H-M   'P 1'
#
loop_
_entity.id
_entity.type
_entity.pdbx_description
1 polymer ?
#
loop_
_entity_poly.entity_id
_entity_poly.type
_entity_poly.pdbx_seq_one_letter_code
_entity_poly.pdbx_strand_id
1 'polypeptide(L)'
;MAPKAKIKKARKGKTSTVMEAPSNNELSKDQLWEEGLLRLQEELDRVREEKRNFQLERDKYQSAWDIAKEELAETEARVRFKRRQTEEAMERHRAEISDYQQRLKNMLAEQSNSVSDLKKINVSSSLLLRNQITEREVELCREYEQLQAACRERKFLKETSMRNLELKHQEELMKMSRHYERQLRDVADTFEIRRKNLLQRKETQIQNKISSLDTAIEARLDSLITDNLKKLGELQLVWDRDEEEEDPPSFELQNKPLPKRKPPLRRKLLLEEKTEPEVQEKQFELQEPQQKHSLKDLMGRRRSRQKEIDKDLREETVKNEFLLQACIQLEQECRDLRRRETDTILDIQQRSSVEEMRLQRRVAEMSEAVERTEVKLLSVLALTNTNQETRNKAAKKLQEIFESKQAQMDSMKETLEGDCKEYDELLQTRKDKLRAAGVHSFPFKSAKAILKAAKPLPDILQATGCSILNAHKQVM
;
A
#
# COMPACT_ATOMS: atom_id res chain seq x y z
N MET A 1 13.08 -56.35 -65.62
CA MET A 1 13.74 -56.17 -66.93
C MET A 1 13.96 -57.54 -67.55
N ALA A 2 13.43 -57.76 -68.75
CA ALA A 2 13.74 -58.90 -69.60
C ALA A 2 13.74 -58.40 -71.06
N PRO A 3 14.80 -58.63 -71.82
CA PRO A 3 14.72 -58.61 -73.28
C PRO A 3 15.01 -60.00 -73.86
N LYS A 4 14.12 -60.42 -74.75
CA LYS A 4 14.32 -61.51 -75.72
C LYS A 4 15.12 -60.97 -76.92
N ALA A 5 16.16 -61.69 -77.35
CA ALA A 5 16.74 -61.73 -78.70
C ALA A 5 17.95 -62.67 -78.66
N LYS A 6 18.38 -63.40 -79.68
CA LYS A 6 17.95 -63.70 -81.05
C LYS A 6 18.86 -64.88 -81.46
N ILE A 7 18.29 -65.93 -82.04
CA ILE A 7 19.06 -67.02 -82.66
C ILE A 7 19.50 -66.56 -84.05
N LYS A 8 20.81 -66.64 -84.32
CA LYS A 8 21.40 -66.71 -85.66
C LYS A 8 22.65 -67.57 -85.59
N LYS A 9 22.67 -68.68 -86.33
CA LYS A 9 23.88 -69.10 -87.05
C LYS A 9 23.47 -69.88 -88.28
N ALA A 10 24.03 -69.45 -89.40
CA ALA A 10 23.85 -70.02 -90.72
C ALA A 10 25.10 -70.83 -91.07
N ARG A 11 24.88 -71.86 -91.90
CA ARG A 11 25.49 -72.05 -93.23
C ARG A 11 26.37 -73.30 -93.43
N LYS A 12 25.99 -74.01 -94.51
CA LYS A 12 26.76 -74.89 -95.43
C LYS A 12 27.26 -76.21 -94.82
N GLY A 13 26.92 -77.40 -95.33
CA GLY A 13 26.45 -77.79 -96.66
C GLY A 13 27.58 -78.45 -97.45
N LYS A 14 27.45 -79.75 -97.72
CA LYS A 14 28.01 -80.42 -98.91
C LYS A 14 27.35 -81.81 -99.07
N THR A 15 26.81 -82.01 -100.26
CA THR A 15 26.17 -83.20 -100.83
C THR A 15 27.21 -84.08 -101.55
N SER A 16 26.76 -85.24 -102.05
CA SER A 16 27.40 -86.18 -103.01
C SER A 16 28.01 -87.40 -102.31
N THR A 17 27.80 -88.66 -102.72
CA THR A 17 27.55 -89.20 -104.07
C THR A 17 26.89 -90.59 -103.99
N VAL A 18 26.16 -90.94 -105.06
CA VAL A 18 25.48 -92.20 -105.38
C VAL A 18 26.43 -93.16 -106.13
N MET A 19 26.18 -94.48 -106.01
CA MET A 19 26.62 -95.62 -106.85
C MET A 19 28.12 -95.97 -106.94
N GLU A 20 28.49 -97.17 -106.46
CA GLU A 20 28.88 -98.31 -107.31
C GLU A 20 29.10 -99.58 -106.48
N ALA A 21 28.43 -100.64 -106.88
CA ALA A 21 28.83 -102.04 -106.66
C ALA A 21 28.87 -102.68 -108.06
N PRO A 22 29.59 -103.78 -108.32
CA PRO A 22 30.64 -104.46 -107.56
C PRO A 22 31.89 -104.77 -108.41
N SER A 23 33.00 -105.18 -107.80
CA SER A 23 33.90 -106.13 -108.45
C SER A 23 34.42 -107.15 -107.44
N ASN A 24 34.00 -108.39 -107.65
CA ASN A 24 34.69 -109.58 -107.15
C ASN A 24 36.12 -109.52 -107.68
N ASN A 25 37.05 -109.12 -106.83
CA ASN A 25 38.41 -109.63 -106.93
C ASN A 25 38.51 -110.69 -105.85
N GLU A 26 38.80 -111.92 -106.29
CA GLU A 26 39.21 -113.02 -105.44
C GLU A 26 40.53 -112.61 -104.76
N LEU A 27 40.41 -111.83 -103.69
CA LEU A 27 41.44 -111.60 -102.71
C LEU A 27 41.87 -113.01 -102.25
N SER A 28 43.15 -113.33 -102.44
CA SER A 28 43.73 -114.56 -101.89
C SER A 28 43.30 -114.70 -100.44
N LYS A 29 43.06 -115.92 -99.96
CA LYS A 29 42.59 -116.20 -98.59
C LYS A 29 43.32 -115.30 -97.57
N ASP A 30 44.62 -115.09 -97.77
CA ASP A 30 45.51 -114.24 -96.95
C ASP A 30 45.17 -112.73 -96.98
N GLN A 31 44.74 -112.15 -98.09
CA GLN A 31 44.35 -110.73 -98.17
C GLN A 31 42.98 -110.47 -97.54
N LEU A 32 42.05 -111.43 -97.62
CA LEU A 32 40.79 -111.38 -96.86
C LEU A 32 41.04 -111.53 -95.36
N TRP A 33 42.02 -112.35 -94.97
CA TRP A 33 42.46 -112.45 -93.59
C TRP A 33 43.13 -111.15 -93.12
N GLU A 34 43.98 -110.51 -93.93
CA GLU A 34 44.60 -109.22 -93.61
C GLU A 34 43.56 -108.10 -93.49
N GLU A 35 42.64 -107.96 -94.46
CA GLU A 35 41.55 -106.99 -94.37
C GLU A 35 40.59 -107.28 -93.20
N GLY A 36 40.31 -108.56 -92.92
CA GLY A 36 39.53 -108.99 -91.76
C GLY A 36 40.22 -108.67 -90.43
N LEU A 37 41.54 -108.87 -90.35
CA LEU A 37 42.36 -108.52 -89.20
C LEU A 37 42.40 -107.00 -88.99
N LEU A 38 42.59 -106.24 -90.07
CA LEU A 38 42.58 -104.77 -90.05
C LEU A 38 41.21 -104.23 -89.60
N ARG A 39 40.10 -104.75 -90.13
CA ARG A 39 38.75 -104.35 -89.69
C ARG A 39 38.50 -104.68 -88.22
N LEU A 40 38.93 -105.86 -87.75
CA LEU A 40 38.83 -106.22 -86.33
C LEU A 40 39.71 -105.32 -85.45
N GLN A 41 40.87 -104.88 -85.94
CA GLN A 41 41.77 -104.00 -85.22
C GLN A 41 41.24 -102.55 -85.19
N GLU A 42 40.68 -102.07 -86.30
CA GLU A 42 39.94 -100.81 -86.37
C GLU A 42 38.69 -100.82 -85.47
N GLU A 43 37.93 -101.92 -85.44
CA GLU A 43 36.80 -102.07 -84.52
C GLU A 43 37.26 -102.11 -83.06
N LEU A 44 38.37 -102.79 -82.76
CA LEU A 44 38.97 -102.80 -81.43
C LEU A 44 39.41 -101.40 -80.99
N ASP A 45 40.02 -100.63 -81.90
CA ASP A 45 40.47 -99.26 -81.63
C ASP A 45 39.29 -98.29 -81.53
N ARG A 46 38.23 -98.43 -82.34
CA ARG A 46 36.97 -97.69 -82.17
C ARG A 46 36.34 -97.96 -80.83
N VAL A 47 36.22 -99.23 -80.42
CA VAL A 47 35.67 -99.60 -79.11
C VAL A 47 36.53 -99.04 -77.97
N ARG A 48 37.86 -98.99 -78.13
CA ARG A 48 38.77 -98.34 -77.16
C ARG A 48 38.56 -96.84 -77.09
N GLU A 49 38.40 -96.16 -78.23
CA GLU A 49 38.10 -94.72 -78.31
C GLU A 49 36.73 -94.40 -77.73
N GLU A 50 35.70 -95.17 -78.03
CA GLU A 50 34.37 -95.05 -77.44
C GLU A 50 34.43 -95.23 -75.92
N LYS A 51 35.12 -96.27 -75.42
CA LYS A 51 35.33 -96.47 -73.99
C LYS A 51 36.03 -95.27 -73.35
N ARG A 52 37.07 -94.72 -74.00
CA ARG A 52 37.78 -93.53 -73.54
C ARG A 52 36.85 -92.31 -73.53
N ASN A 53 36.01 -92.14 -74.55
CA ASN A 53 35.06 -91.04 -74.65
C ASN A 53 33.98 -91.14 -73.58
N PHE A 54 33.40 -92.33 -73.35
CA PHE A 54 32.45 -92.55 -72.26
C PHE A 54 33.07 -92.31 -70.89
N GLN A 55 34.35 -92.65 -70.69
CA GLN A 55 35.07 -92.29 -69.46
C GLN A 55 35.20 -90.77 -69.30
N LEU A 56 35.63 -90.07 -70.34
CA LEU A 56 35.72 -88.60 -70.32
C LEU A 56 34.37 -87.93 -70.10
N GLU A 57 33.30 -88.44 -70.70
CA GLU A 57 31.94 -87.95 -70.47
C GLU A 57 31.48 -88.21 -69.05
N ARG A 58 31.68 -89.42 -68.52
CA ARG A 58 31.39 -89.72 -67.12
C ARG A 58 32.14 -88.79 -66.18
N ASP A 59 33.43 -88.57 -66.41
CA ASP A 59 34.26 -87.71 -65.56
C ASP A 59 33.84 -86.22 -65.70
N LYS A 60 33.41 -85.78 -66.89
CA LYS A 60 32.78 -84.45 -67.09
C LYS A 60 31.46 -84.32 -66.33
N TYR A 61 30.59 -85.32 -66.41
CA TYR A 61 29.34 -85.31 -65.65
C TYR A 61 29.57 -85.37 -64.14
N GLN A 62 30.57 -86.15 -63.69
CA GLN A 62 30.93 -86.25 -62.28
C GLN A 62 31.49 -84.93 -61.75
N SER A 63 32.44 -84.31 -62.45
CA SER A 63 32.97 -82.99 -62.07
C SER A 63 31.91 -81.90 -62.12
N ALA A 64 31.04 -81.87 -63.12
CA ALA A 64 29.91 -80.94 -63.17
C ALA A 64 28.92 -81.17 -62.01
N TRP A 65 28.68 -82.43 -61.63
CA TRP A 65 27.86 -82.79 -60.47
C TRP A 65 28.48 -82.33 -59.16
N ASP A 66 29.78 -82.55 -58.98
CA ASP A 66 30.51 -82.16 -57.77
C ASP A 66 30.54 -80.63 -57.63
N ILE A 67 30.80 -79.89 -58.73
CA ILE A 67 30.70 -78.42 -58.76
C ILE A 67 29.28 -77.96 -58.41
N ALA A 68 28.25 -78.51 -59.04
CA ALA A 68 26.87 -78.12 -58.75
C ALA A 68 26.47 -78.40 -57.30
N LYS A 69 27.00 -79.48 -56.70
CA LYS A 69 26.79 -79.82 -55.29
C LYS A 69 27.49 -78.83 -54.36
N GLU A 70 28.72 -78.43 -54.67
CA GLU A 70 29.45 -77.39 -53.94
C GLU A 70 28.75 -76.02 -54.05
N GLU A 71 28.33 -75.61 -55.24
CA GLU A 71 27.58 -74.37 -55.47
C GLU A 71 26.23 -74.36 -54.72
N LEU A 72 25.53 -75.50 -54.68
CA LEU A 72 24.31 -75.63 -53.89
C LEU A 72 24.62 -75.47 -52.39
N ALA A 73 25.67 -76.12 -51.88
CA ALA A 73 26.07 -75.99 -50.48
C ALA A 73 26.49 -74.54 -50.14
N GLU A 74 27.22 -73.87 -51.02
CA GLU A 74 27.60 -72.46 -50.86
C GLU A 74 26.38 -71.52 -50.85
N THR A 75 25.44 -71.73 -51.77
CA THR A 75 24.22 -70.90 -51.84
C THR A 75 23.34 -71.12 -50.62
N GLU A 76 23.17 -72.36 -50.16
CA GLU A 76 22.50 -72.66 -48.90
C GLU A 76 23.18 -72.01 -47.70
N ALA A 77 24.52 -72.07 -47.61
CA ALA A 77 25.28 -71.41 -46.56
C ALA A 77 25.11 -69.88 -46.60
N ARG A 78 25.14 -69.26 -47.79
CA ARG A 78 24.88 -67.83 -47.98
C ARG A 78 23.47 -67.44 -47.54
N VAL A 79 22.46 -68.24 -47.88
CA VAL A 79 21.07 -68.00 -47.43
C VAL A 79 20.96 -68.09 -45.92
N ARG A 80 21.55 -69.11 -45.28
CA ARG A 80 21.58 -69.23 -43.82
C ARG A 80 22.29 -68.04 -43.15
N PHE A 81 23.42 -67.62 -43.70
CA PHE A 81 24.16 -66.47 -43.21
C PHE A 81 23.32 -65.18 -43.32
N LYS A 82 22.68 -64.94 -44.47
CA LYS A 82 21.81 -63.77 -44.65
C LYS A 82 20.61 -63.79 -43.73
N ARG A 83 20.01 -64.96 -43.50
CA ARG A 83 18.92 -65.13 -42.54
C ARG A 83 19.35 -64.77 -41.11
N ARG A 84 20.51 -65.25 -40.65
CA ARG A 84 21.08 -64.87 -39.35
C ARG A 84 21.35 -63.37 -39.26
N GLN A 85 21.93 -62.77 -40.29
CA GLN A 85 22.13 -61.31 -40.33
C GLN A 85 20.82 -60.55 -40.18
N THR A 86 19.75 -60.97 -40.86
CA THR A 86 18.44 -60.34 -40.73
C THR A 86 17.82 -60.57 -39.36
N GLU A 87 17.97 -61.75 -38.76
CA GLU A 87 17.48 -62.07 -37.42
C GLU A 87 18.20 -61.23 -36.36
N GLU A 88 19.53 -61.17 -36.39
CA GLU A 88 20.32 -60.32 -35.48
C GLU A 88 20.00 -58.83 -35.66
N ALA A 89 19.77 -58.35 -36.88
CA ALA A 89 19.37 -56.96 -37.12
C ALA A 89 17.97 -56.68 -36.50
N MET A 90 17.02 -57.60 -36.65
CA MET A 90 15.71 -57.48 -36.01
C MET A 90 15.82 -57.51 -34.47
N GLU A 91 16.69 -58.34 -33.91
CA GLU A 91 16.93 -58.39 -32.45
C GLU A 91 17.53 -57.08 -31.93
N ARG A 92 18.54 -56.52 -32.63
CA ARG A 92 19.09 -55.19 -32.28
C ARG A 92 18.02 -54.11 -32.34
N HIS A 93 17.22 -54.08 -33.39
CA HIS A 93 16.13 -53.11 -33.49
C HIS A 93 15.07 -53.29 -32.39
N ARG A 94 14.73 -54.53 -32.01
CA ARG A 94 13.83 -54.78 -30.88
C ARG A 94 14.41 -54.29 -29.55
N ALA A 95 15.70 -54.54 -29.32
CA ALA A 95 16.41 -54.05 -28.13
C ALA A 95 16.44 -52.52 -28.09
N GLU A 96 16.78 -51.86 -29.20
CA GLU A 96 16.75 -50.40 -29.33
C GLU A 96 15.36 -49.83 -29.04
N ILE A 97 14.30 -50.42 -29.62
CA ILE A 97 12.92 -50.00 -29.34
C ILE A 97 12.59 -50.14 -27.86
N SER A 98 12.98 -51.24 -27.22
CA SER A 98 12.77 -51.46 -25.77
C SER A 98 13.52 -50.41 -24.93
N ASP A 99 14.77 -50.10 -25.29
CA ASP A 99 15.57 -49.09 -24.61
C ASP A 99 14.95 -47.69 -24.76
N TYR A 100 14.50 -47.32 -25.96
CA TYR A 100 13.80 -46.06 -26.20
C TYR A 100 12.48 -45.99 -25.43
N GLN A 101 11.72 -47.08 -25.39
CA GLN A 101 10.49 -47.17 -24.60
C GLN A 101 10.77 -47.00 -23.10
N GLN A 102 11.81 -47.63 -22.57
CA GLN A 102 12.19 -47.48 -21.16
C GLN A 102 12.67 -46.06 -20.85
N ARG A 103 13.47 -45.44 -21.73
CA ARG A 103 13.89 -44.04 -21.60
C ARG A 103 12.71 -43.08 -21.61
N LEU A 104 11.73 -43.30 -22.49
CA LEU A 104 10.48 -42.53 -22.52
C LEU A 104 9.69 -42.69 -21.22
N LYS A 105 9.54 -43.93 -20.71
CA LYS A 105 8.87 -44.18 -19.42
C LYS A 105 9.57 -43.46 -18.27
N ASN A 106 10.90 -43.52 -18.22
CA ASN A 106 11.69 -42.84 -17.19
C ASN A 106 11.54 -41.32 -17.29
N MET A 107 11.65 -40.74 -18.49
CA MET A 107 11.46 -39.30 -18.72
C MET A 107 10.07 -38.84 -18.27
N LEU A 108 9.02 -39.60 -18.61
CA LEU A 108 7.66 -39.28 -18.18
C LEU A 108 7.50 -39.37 -16.65
N ALA A 109 8.11 -40.37 -16.02
CA ALA A 109 8.13 -40.49 -14.56
C ALA A 109 8.88 -39.32 -13.90
N GLU A 110 10.03 -38.93 -14.42
CA GLU A 110 10.81 -37.77 -13.95
C GLU A 110 10.02 -36.47 -14.09
N GLN A 111 9.36 -36.26 -15.23
CA GLN A 111 8.49 -35.09 -15.44
C GLN A 111 7.31 -35.09 -14.46
N SER A 112 6.64 -36.25 -14.28
CA SER A 112 5.53 -36.40 -13.34
C SER A 112 5.95 -36.13 -11.89
N ASN A 113 7.10 -36.65 -11.48
CA ASN A 113 7.69 -36.43 -10.16
C ASN A 113 8.06 -34.96 -9.96
N SER A 114 8.72 -34.33 -10.94
CA SER A 114 9.09 -32.91 -10.91
C SER A 114 7.86 -32.02 -10.76
N VAL A 115 6.79 -32.29 -11.51
CA VAL A 115 5.51 -31.57 -11.38
C VAL A 115 4.89 -31.79 -10.00
N SER A 116 4.96 -33.01 -9.47
CA SER A 116 4.43 -33.34 -8.15
C SER A 116 5.19 -32.62 -7.03
N ASP A 117 6.51 -32.52 -7.14
CA ASP A 117 7.34 -31.82 -6.17
C ASP A 117 7.16 -30.31 -6.25
N LEU A 118 7.04 -29.73 -7.46
CA LEU A 118 6.66 -28.32 -7.63
C LEU A 118 5.29 -28.02 -7.01
N LYS A 119 4.31 -28.92 -7.17
CA LYS A 119 3.00 -28.79 -6.52
C LYS A 119 3.12 -28.81 -5.00
N LYS A 120 3.91 -29.73 -4.42
CA LYS A 120 4.15 -29.78 -2.96
C LYS A 120 4.80 -28.48 -2.46
N ILE A 121 5.85 -28.01 -3.15
CA ILE A 121 6.54 -26.76 -2.81
C ILE A 121 5.55 -25.59 -2.84
N ASN A 122 4.74 -25.48 -3.89
CA ASN A 122 3.75 -24.41 -4.01
C ASN A 122 2.68 -24.46 -2.90
N VAL A 123 2.16 -25.65 -2.58
CA VAL A 123 1.21 -25.84 -1.46
C VAL A 123 1.85 -25.47 -0.13
N SER A 124 3.08 -25.92 0.14
CA SER A 124 3.79 -25.56 1.38
C SER A 124 4.06 -24.07 1.49
N SER A 125 4.45 -23.41 0.39
CA SER A 125 4.67 -21.96 0.34
C SER A 125 3.38 -21.17 0.58
N SER A 126 2.29 -21.58 -0.07
CA SER A 126 0.97 -20.97 0.13
C SER A 126 0.45 -21.16 1.57
N LEU A 127 0.64 -22.34 2.16
CA LEU A 127 0.29 -22.60 3.56
C LEU A 127 1.12 -21.74 4.53
N LEU A 128 2.42 -21.61 4.29
CA LEU A 128 3.29 -20.78 5.10
C LEU A 128 2.88 -19.29 5.02
N LEU A 129 2.57 -18.80 3.81
CA LEU A 129 2.07 -17.44 3.63
C LEU A 129 0.72 -17.23 4.35
N ARG A 130 -0.20 -18.19 4.23
CA ARG A 130 -1.49 -18.16 4.93
C ARG A 130 -1.31 -18.11 6.44
N ASN A 131 -0.41 -18.93 6.99
CA ASN A 131 -0.11 -18.94 8.42
C ASN A 131 0.43 -17.59 8.89
N GLN A 132 1.37 -16.99 8.15
CA GLN A 132 1.90 -15.66 8.47
C GLN A 132 0.82 -14.57 8.42
N ILE A 133 -0.12 -14.65 7.48
CA ILE A 133 -1.27 -13.72 7.43
C ILE A 133 -2.14 -13.90 8.68
N THR A 134 -2.49 -15.13 9.02
CA THR A 134 -3.32 -15.40 10.21
C THR A 134 -2.63 -14.98 11.51
N GLU A 135 -1.31 -15.14 11.62
CA GLU A 135 -0.54 -14.68 12.76
C GLU A 135 -0.60 -13.16 12.90
N ARG A 136 -0.37 -12.42 11.79
CA ARG A 136 -0.47 -10.96 11.77
C ARG A 136 -1.88 -10.47 12.07
N GLU A 137 -2.91 -11.15 11.57
CA GLU A 137 -4.31 -10.83 11.89
C GLU A 137 -4.58 -10.97 13.39
N VAL A 138 -4.11 -12.05 14.02
CA VAL A 138 -4.24 -12.26 15.46
C VAL A 138 -3.48 -11.20 16.26
N GLU A 139 -2.28 -10.82 15.83
CA GLU A 139 -1.49 -9.74 16.44
C GLU A 139 -2.24 -8.40 16.37
N LEU A 140 -2.74 -8.02 15.19
CA LEU A 140 -3.52 -6.80 15.00
C LEU A 140 -4.79 -6.78 15.84
N CYS A 141 -5.50 -7.92 15.96
CA CYS A 141 -6.65 -8.03 16.84
C CYS A 141 -6.28 -7.78 18.32
N ARG A 142 -5.17 -8.34 18.79
CA ARG A 142 -4.66 -8.10 20.15
C ARG A 142 -4.28 -6.64 20.37
N GLU A 143 -3.59 -6.03 19.42
CA GLU A 143 -3.23 -4.61 19.49
C GLU A 143 -4.47 -3.72 19.51
N TYR A 144 -5.47 -4.03 18.70
CA TYR A 144 -6.75 -3.31 18.69
C TYR A 144 -7.46 -3.41 20.06
N GLU A 145 -7.54 -4.61 20.64
CA GLU A 145 -8.14 -4.81 21.97
C GLU A 145 -7.37 -4.04 23.05
N GLN A 146 -6.04 -4.06 23.01
CA GLN A 146 -5.20 -3.29 23.95
C GLN A 146 -5.41 -1.78 23.80
N LEU A 147 -5.43 -1.26 22.57
CA LEU A 147 -5.72 0.15 22.30
C LEU A 147 -7.12 0.53 22.77
N GLN A 148 -8.10 -0.34 22.57
CA GLN A 148 -9.47 -0.13 23.04
C GLN A 148 -9.54 -0.08 24.58
N ALA A 149 -8.85 -0.98 25.28
CA ALA A 149 -8.73 -0.97 26.73
C ALA A 149 -8.06 0.32 27.24
N ALA A 150 -6.92 0.70 26.66
CA ALA A 150 -6.22 1.94 26.99
C ALA A 150 -7.09 3.20 26.76
N CYS A 151 -7.91 3.21 25.71
CA CYS A 151 -8.86 4.28 25.47
C CYS A 151 -9.95 4.35 26.55
N ARG A 152 -10.46 3.20 27.01
CA ARG A 152 -11.43 3.14 28.13
C ARG A 152 -10.79 3.63 29.43
N GLU A 153 -9.57 3.21 29.73
CA GLU A 153 -8.82 3.66 30.91
C GLU A 153 -8.57 5.17 30.88
N ARG A 154 -8.12 5.72 29.74
CA ARG A 154 -7.92 7.19 29.59
C ARG A 154 -9.22 7.97 29.81
N LYS A 155 -10.35 7.47 29.31
CA LYS A 155 -11.67 8.08 29.56
C LYS A 155 -11.99 8.06 31.05
N PHE A 156 -11.83 6.91 31.70
CA PHE A 156 -12.05 6.77 33.13
C PHE A 156 -11.15 7.71 33.95
N LEU A 157 -9.85 7.78 33.63
CA LEU A 157 -8.91 8.69 34.29
C LEU A 157 -9.32 10.15 34.11
N LYS A 158 -9.73 10.56 32.91
CA LYS A 158 -10.24 11.92 32.66
C LYS A 158 -11.51 12.22 33.46
N GLU A 159 -12.44 11.28 33.55
CA GLU A 159 -13.63 11.46 34.37
C GLU A 159 -13.30 11.57 35.86
N THR A 160 -12.40 10.73 36.36
CA THR A 160 -11.97 10.82 37.77
C THR A 160 -11.24 12.12 38.06
N SER A 161 -10.41 12.63 37.15
CA SER A 161 -9.73 13.92 37.35
C SER A 161 -10.70 15.10 37.32
N MET A 162 -11.72 15.08 36.45
CA MET A 162 -12.80 16.07 36.45
C MET A 162 -13.59 16.05 37.77
N ARG A 163 -14.04 14.88 38.23
CA ARG A 163 -14.76 14.74 39.52
C ARG A 163 -13.90 15.25 40.69
N ASN A 164 -12.61 14.92 40.70
CA ASN A 164 -11.69 15.40 41.74
C ASN A 164 -11.53 16.93 41.70
N LEU A 165 -11.51 17.54 40.52
CA LEU A 165 -11.44 18.99 40.38
C LEU A 165 -12.73 19.67 40.84
N GLU A 166 -13.89 19.10 40.50
CA GLU A 166 -15.21 19.57 40.96
C GLU A 166 -15.32 19.52 42.49
N LEU A 167 -14.88 18.43 43.12
CA LEU A 167 -14.85 18.30 44.58
C LEU A 167 -13.94 19.36 45.21
N LYS A 168 -12.72 19.56 44.69
CA LYS A 168 -11.82 20.63 45.17
C LYS A 168 -12.45 22.01 45.06
N HIS A 169 -13.11 22.30 43.93
CA HIS A 169 -13.81 23.57 43.75
C HIS A 169 -14.94 23.76 44.76
N GLN A 170 -15.74 22.72 45.02
CA GLN A 170 -16.78 22.75 46.05
C GLN A 170 -16.20 22.97 47.46
N GLU A 171 -15.08 22.32 47.79
CA GLU A 171 -14.38 22.53 49.06
C GLU A 171 -13.89 23.97 49.21
N GLU A 172 -13.34 24.58 48.17
CA GLU A 172 -12.91 25.98 48.16
C GLU A 172 -14.09 26.94 48.31
N LEU A 173 -15.19 26.72 47.59
CA LEU A 173 -16.43 27.48 47.76
C LEU A 173 -16.94 27.39 49.20
N MET A 174 -16.96 26.19 49.79
CA MET A 174 -17.35 26.00 51.20
C MET A 174 -16.42 26.74 52.16
N LYS A 175 -15.09 26.72 51.94
CA LYS A 175 -14.13 27.48 52.75
C LYS A 175 -14.40 28.98 52.68
N MET A 176 -14.67 29.50 51.48
CA MET A 176 -15.00 30.92 51.27
C MET A 176 -16.33 31.29 51.92
N SER A 177 -17.39 30.49 51.75
CA SER A 177 -18.68 30.72 52.41
C SER A 177 -18.53 30.74 53.93
N ARG A 178 -17.81 29.76 54.51
CA ARG A 178 -17.52 29.73 55.96
C ARG A 178 -16.73 30.97 56.41
N HIS A 179 -15.78 31.45 55.61
CA HIS A 179 -15.03 32.66 55.91
C HIS A 179 -15.96 33.89 55.97
N TYR A 180 -16.84 34.06 54.98
CA TYR A 180 -17.79 35.17 54.97
C TYR A 180 -18.85 35.05 56.07
N GLU A 181 -19.34 33.85 56.38
CA GLU A 181 -20.24 33.64 57.53
C GLU A 181 -19.58 33.99 58.86
N ARG A 182 -18.28 33.73 59.02
CA ARG A 182 -17.53 34.18 60.21
C ARG A 182 -17.44 35.70 60.25
N GLN A 183 -17.05 36.34 59.15
CA GLN A 183 -16.99 37.80 59.07
C GLN A 183 -18.35 38.45 59.36
N LEU A 184 -19.45 37.90 58.83
CA LEU A 184 -20.80 38.38 59.11
C LEU A 184 -21.17 38.23 60.59
N ARG A 185 -20.81 37.10 61.22
CA ARG A 185 -20.99 36.90 62.66
C ARG A 185 -20.20 37.90 63.49
N ASP A 186 -18.91 38.08 63.20
CA ASP A 186 -18.05 39.03 63.90
C ASP A 186 -18.62 40.46 63.79
N VAL A 187 -19.07 40.87 62.60
CA VAL A 187 -19.71 42.15 62.38
C VAL A 187 -20.99 42.28 63.22
N ALA A 188 -21.87 41.26 63.20
CA ALA A 188 -23.08 41.25 64.01
C ALA A 188 -22.77 41.38 65.51
N ASP A 189 -21.79 40.61 66.01
CA ASP A 189 -21.35 40.65 67.42
C ASP A 189 -20.81 42.04 67.79
N THR A 190 -19.99 42.66 66.93
CA THR A 190 -19.52 44.02 67.18
C THR A 190 -20.66 45.04 67.22
N PHE A 191 -21.68 44.89 66.37
CA PHE A 191 -22.89 45.74 66.41
C PHE A 191 -23.70 45.51 67.69
N GLU A 192 -23.86 44.26 68.13
CA GLU A 192 -24.54 43.96 69.39
C GLU A 192 -23.83 44.55 70.60
N ILE A 193 -22.51 44.42 70.67
CA ILE A 193 -21.69 45.01 71.74
C ILE A 193 -21.84 46.53 71.73
N ARG A 194 -21.72 47.18 70.56
CA ARG A 194 -21.93 48.64 70.43
C ARG A 194 -23.32 49.06 70.88
N ARG A 195 -24.36 48.30 70.51
CA ARG A 195 -25.75 48.55 70.93
C ARG A 195 -25.90 48.45 72.45
N LYS A 196 -25.40 47.38 73.07
CA LYS A 196 -25.42 47.18 74.54
C LYS A 196 -24.70 48.32 75.26
N ASN A 197 -23.51 48.69 74.80
CA ASN A 197 -22.75 49.80 75.38
C ASN A 197 -23.48 51.15 75.27
N LEU A 198 -24.14 51.41 74.14
CA LEU A 198 -24.93 52.63 73.97
C LEU A 198 -26.14 52.68 74.91
N LEU A 199 -26.85 51.56 75.06
CA LEU A 199 -27.96 51.43 76.01
C LEU A 199 -27.48 51.67 77.45
N GLN A 200 -26.39 51.00 77.87
CA GLN A 200 -25.79 51.20 79.20
C GLN A 200 -25.36 52.66 79.43
N ARG A 201 -24.73 53.31 78.45
CA ARG A 201 -24.39 54.74 78.56
C ARG A 201 -25.63 55.62 78.76
N LYS A 202 -26.71 55.35 78.03
CA LYS A 202 -27.96 56.10 78.21
C LYS A 202 -28.61 55.84 79.57
N GLU A 203 -28.57 54.61 80.05
CA GLU A 203 -29.04 54.23 81.37
C GLU A 203 -28.24 54.94 82.48
N THR A 204 -26.91 54.91 82.42
CA THR A 204 -26.06 55.66 83.37
C THR A 204 -26.29 57.17 83.30
N GLN A 205 -26.55 57.75 82.12
CA GLN A 205 -26.92 59.17 82.00
C GLN A 205 -28.25 59.48 82.70
N ILE A 206 -29.25 58.61 82.55
CA ILE A 206 -30.53 58.75 83.24
C ILE A 206 -30.33 58.60 84.75
N GLN A 207 -29.58 57.58 85.18
CA GLN A 207 -29.26 57.34 86.59
C GLN A 207 -28.56 58.54 87.22
N ASN A 208 -27.53 59.09 86.55
CA ASN A 208 -26.81 60.27 87.03
C ASN A 208 -27.71 61.51 87.10
N LYS A 209 -28.62 61.69 86.13
CA LYS A 209 -29.62 62.77 86.17
C LYS A 209 -30.57 62.62 87.35
N ILE A 210 -31.05 61.40 87.61
CA ILE A 210 -31.90 61.09 88.77
C ILE A 210 -31.13 61.42 90.05
N SER A 211 -29.90 60.91 90.24
CA SER A 211 -29.09 61.21 91.42
C SER A 211 -28.77 62.71 91.58
N SER A 212 -28.56 63.45 90.48
CA SER A 212 -28.37 64.90 90.55
C SER A 212 -29.64 65.66 90.96
N LEU A 213 -30.82 65.15 90.57
CA LEU A 213 -32.10 65.70 91.00
C LEU A 213 -32.38 65.34 92.47
N ASP A 214 -32.09 64.10 92.88
CA ASP A 214 -32.23 63.66 94.27
C ASP A 214 -31.35 64.50 95.19
N THR A 215 -30.06 64.67 94.87
CA THR A 215 -29.15 65.54 95.65
C THR A 215 -29.58 67.01 95.66
N ALA A 216 -30.15 67.53 94.57
CA ALA A 216 -30.71 68.90 94.54
C ALA A 216 -31.99 69.02 95.38
N ILE A 217 -32.83 67.99 95.40
CA ILE A 217 -34.03 67.91 96.24
C ILE A 217 -33.62 67.80 97.71
N GLU A 218 -32.66 66.95 98.05
CA GLU A 218 -32.10 66.79 99.40
C GLU A 218 -31.51 68.12 99.90
N ALA A 219 -30.63 68.76 99.11
CA ALA A 219 -30.07 70.07 99.47
C ALA A 219 -31.16 71.14 99.64
N ARG A 220 -32.22 71.10 98.83
CA ARG A 220 -33.36 72.01 98.97
C ARG A 220 -34.17 71.70 100.24
N LEU A 221 -34.41 70.42 100.55
CA LEU A 221 -35.06 70.00 101.78
C LEU A 221 -34.25 70.43 103.00
N ASP A 222 -32.93 70.23 102.99
CA ASP A 222 -32.02 70.67 104.06
C ASP A 222 -32.06 72.20 104.22
N SER A 223 -32.01 72.96 103.12
CA SER A 223 -32.14 74.42 103.17
C SER A 223 -33.49 74.84 103.77
N LEU A 224 -34.58 74.19 103.37
CA LEU A 224 -35.92 74.46 103.89
C LEU A 224 -36.03 74.10 105.38
N ILE A 225 -35.42 72.99 105.81
CA ILE A 225 -35.35 72.57 107.21
C ILE A 225 -34.55 73.60 108.01
N THR A 226 -33.36 74.00 107.57
CA THR A 226 -32.54 75.00 108.27
C THR A 226 -33.22 76.36 108.35
N ASP A 227 -33.88 76.81 107.27
CA ASP A 227 -34.65 78.06 107.28
C ASP A 227 -35.87 77.97 108.19
N ASN A 228 -36.58 76.84 108.21
CA ASN A 228 -37.69 76.62 109.16
C ASN A 228 -37.19 76.55 110.61
N LEU A 229 -36.04 75.92 110.87
CA LEU A 229 -35.42 75.90 112.20
C LEU A 229 -34.97 77.30 112.64
N LYS A 230 -34.42 78.11 111.72
CA LYS A 230 -34.11 79.53 111.99
C LYS A 230 -35.37 80.33 112.27
N LYS A 231 -36.42 80.19 111.46
CA LYS A 231 -37.71 80.83 111.70
C LYS A 231 -38.34 80.38 113.01
N LEU A 232 -38.20 79.10 113.39
CA LEU A 232 -38.61 78.60 114.70
C LEU A 232 -37.79 79.23 115.82
N GLY A 233 -36.49 79.40 115.64
CA GLY A 233 -35.62 80.12 116.59
C GLY A 233 -35.94 81.62 116.67
N GLU A 234 -36.28 82.26 115.55
CA GLU A 234 -36.75 83.64 115.48
C GLU A 234 -38.12 83.79 116.14
N LEU A 235 -39.04 82.85 115.90
CA LEU A 235 -40.33 82.78 116.60
C LEU A 235 -40.15 82.49 118.09
N GLN A 236 -39.15 81.70 118.49
CA GLN A 236 -38.74 81.54 119.89
C GLN A 236 -38.23 82.86 120.46
N LEU A 237 -37.43 83.62 119.73
CA LEU A 237 -36.95 84.96 120.12
C LEU A 237 -38.03 86.05 120.09
N VAL A 238 -39.17 85.80 119.44
CA VAL A 238 -40.39 86.62 119.48
C VAL A 238 -41.25 86.18 120.67
N TRP A 239 -41.44 84.87 120.88
CA TRP A 239 -42.10 84.33 122.07
C TRP A 239 -41.39 84.71 123.38
N ASP A 240 -40.05 84.74 123.41
CA ASP A 240 -39.25 85.21 124.54
C ASP A 240 -39.31 86.74 124.71
N ARG A 241 -39.85 87.48 123.72
CA ARG A 241 -40.04 88.94 123.74
C ARG A 241 -41.49 89.34 124.03
N ASP A 242 -42.43 88.42 123.89
CA ASP A 242 -43.87 88.62 124.09
C ASP A 242 -44.32 88.31 125.55
N GLU A 243 -43.45 88.54 126.55
CA GLU A 243 -43.84 88.63 127.97
C GLU A 243 -44.01 90.08 128.48
N GLU A 244 -43.77 91.11 127.65
CA GLU A 244 -44.12 92.50 128.00
C GLU A 244 -44.77 93.26 126.83
N GLU A 245 -46.01 93.65 127.12
CA GLU A 245 -46.88 94.66 126.49
C GLU A 245 -47.76 94.28 125.29
N GLU A 246 -49.03 94.63 125.49
CA GLU A 246 -50.19 94.35 124.68
C GLU A 246 -50.45 95.38 123.57
N ASP A 247 -51.11 94.85 122.54
CA ASP A 247 -52.17 95.45 121.72
C ASP A 247 -51.86 96.32 120.47
N PRO A 248 -52.75 96.24 119.45
CA PRO A 248 -52.40 96.17 118.02
C PRO A 248 -52.82 97.45 117.25
N PRO A 249 -52.54 97.67 115.94
CA PRO A 249 -53.42 97.12 114.88
C PRO A 249 -52.87 97.03 113.41
N SER A 250 -53.57 96.25 112.58
CA SER A 250 -54.10 96.60 111.23
C SER A 250 -53.17 96.81 109.98
N PHE A 251 -53.37 95.92 108.99
CA PHE A 251 -53.60 96.20 107.54
C PHE A 251 -52.35 96.63 106.72
N GLU A 252 -52.08 96.25 105.47
CA GLU A 252 -52.96 96.09 104.31
C GLU A 252 -52.18 95.46 103.12
N LEU A 253 -52.93 94.84 102.20
CA LEU A 253 -52.53 94.37 100.87
C LEU A 253 -51.84 95.46 100.04
N GLN A 254 -50.82 95.11 99.25
CA GLN A 254 -50.76 95.62 97.88
C GLN A 254 -49.97 94.75 96.89
N ASN A 255 -50.65 94.47 95.78
CA ASN A 255 -50.14 93.93 94.53
C ASN A 255 -49.50 95.04 93.65
N LYS A 256 -48.64 94.59 92.72
CA LYS A 256 -48.14 95.22 91.46
C LYS A 256 -46.81 96.01 91.56
N PRO A 257 -46.14 96.34 90.44
CA PRO A 257 -45.43 95.44 89.51
C PRO A 257 -44.01 95.96 89.12
N LEU A 258 -43.21 95.10 88.47
CA LEU A 258 -42.07 95.34 87.52
C LEU A 258 -41.32 96.70 87.53
N PRO A 259 -39.97 96.71 87.43
CA PRO A 259 -39.41 96.90 86.09
C PRO A 259 -38.11 96.15 85.75
N LYS A 260 -38.05 95.83 84.46
CA LYS A 260 -36.90 95.62 83.56
C LYS A 260 -35.53 96.09 84.10
N ARG A 261 -34.57 95.16 84.20
CA ARG A 261 -33.11 95.43 84.09
C ARG A 261 -32.46 94.41 83.15
N LYS A 262 -32.09 94.88 81.95
CA LYS A 262 -30.83 94.56 81.27
C LYS A 262 -29.87 95.72 81.63
N PRO A 263 -28.53 95.59 81.72
CA PRO A 263 -27.67 95.01 80.69
C PRO A 263 -26.43 94.27 81.30
N PRO A 264 -25.25 94.20 80.68
CA PRO A 264 -24.80 93.07 79.88
C PRO A 264 -23.58 92.37 80.50
N LEU A 265 -23.61 91.06 80.70
CA LEU A 265 -22.40 90.28 80.96
C LEU A 265 -22.44 88.98 80.15
N ARG A 266 -22.03 89.06 78.89
CA ARG A 266 -21.41 87.94 78.15
C ARG A 266 -20.41 88.48 77.13
N ARG A 267 -19.23 88.88 77.62
CA ARG A 267 -17.98 88.58 76.90
C ARG A 267 -17.56 87.18 77.37
N LYS A 268 -17.82 86.19 76.53
CA LYS A 268 -17.20 84.86 76.40
C LYS A 268 -17.98 84.11 75.33
N LEU A 269 -17.89 84.62 74.11
CA LEU A 269 -18.12 83.90 72.85
C LEU A 269 -16.81 84.05 72.07
N LEU A 270 -15.76 83.40 72.58
CA LEU A 270 -14.47 83.25 71.90
C LEU A 270 -13.59 82.28 72.70
N LEU A 271 -14.12 81.11 73.04
CA LEU A 271 -13.29 79.98 73.48
C LEU A 271 -14.04 78.65 73.42
N GLU A 272 -14.69 78.35 72.30
CA GLU A 272 -15.08 76.95 71.99
C GLU A 272 -15.11 76.68 70.48
N GLU A 273 -14.42 77.53 69.72
CA GLU A 273 -14.09 77.33 68.30
C GLU A 273 -12.57 77.09 68.17
N LYS A 274 -12.04 76.20 69.01
CA LYS A 274 -10.63 75.76 68.97
C LYS A 274 -10.44 74.26 69.16
N THR A 275 -11.52 73.46 69.18
CA THR A 275 -11.42 71.99 69.25
C THR A 275 -11.97 71.27 68.04
N GLU A 276 -12.56 71.96 67.07
CA GLU A 276 -12.88 71.35 65.77
C GLU A 276 -11.68 71.25 64.81
N PRO A 277 -10.74 72.22 64.72
CA PRO A 277 -9.58 72.05 63.84
C PRO A 277 -8.60 71.00 64.38
N GLU A 278 -8.40 70.87 65.69
CA GLU A 278 -7.49 69.83 66.24
C GLU A 278 -8.05 68.40 66.13
N VAL A 279 -9.37 68.22 66.14
CA VAL A 279 -9.99 66.88 65.96
C VAL A 279 -10.10 66.53 64.48
N GLN A 280 -10.34 67.50 63.60
CA GLN A 280 -10.27 67.29 62.14
C GLN A 280 -8.83 67.10 61.64
N GLU A 281 -7.85 67.82 62.18
CA GLU A 281 -6.42 67.69 61.84
C GLU A 281 -5.85 66.37 62.36
N LYS A 282 -6.18 65.94 63.59
CA LYS A 282 -5.82 64.59 64.09
C LYS A 282 -6.56 63.45 63.37
N GLN A 283 -7.79 63.68 62.88
CA GLN A 283 -8.49 62.72 62.02
C GLN A 283 -7.87 62.66 60.62
N PHE A 284 -7.44 63.79 60.03
CA PHE A 284 -6.73 63.84 58.75
C PHE A 284 -5.32 63.24 58.85
N GLU A 285 -4.58 63.51 59.93
CA GLU A 285 -3.25 62.96 60.22
C GLU A 285 -3.25 61.45 60.47
N LEU A 286 -4.36 60.88 60.96
CA LEU A 286 -4.54 59.41 61.09
C LEU A 286 -5.12 58.77 59.82
N GLN A 287 -5.93 59.50 59.06
CA GLN A 287 -6.56 59.02 57.82
C GLN A 287 -5.58 59.01 56.64
N GLU A 288 -4.65 59.97 56.55
CA GLU A 288 -3.57 59.99 55.55
C GLU A 288 -2.67 58.72 55.57
N PRO A 289 -2.07 58.31 56.70
CA PRO A 289 -1.25 57.10 56.74
C PRO A 289 -2.09 55.85 56.51
N GLN A 290 -3.34 55.78 56.99
CA GLN A 290 -4.23 54.65 56.69
C GLN A 290 -4.59 54.54 55.21
N GLN A 291 -4.86 55.65 54.52
CA GLN A 291 -5.07 55.67 53.08
C GLN A 291 -3.78 55.33 52.32
N LYS A 292 -2.62 55.85 52.74
CA LYS A 292 -1.31 55.53 52.17
C LYS A 292 -0.97 54.04 52.34
N HIS A 293 -1.26 53.43 53.49
CA HIS A 293 -1.09 51.99 53.73
C HIS A 293 -2.05 51.15 52.89
N SER A 294 -3.34 51.51 52.84
CA SER A 294 -4.34 50.82 52.01
C SER A 294 -3.98 50.85 50.52
N LEU A 295 -3.54 52.01 50.01
CA LEU A 295 -3.05 52.16 48.63
C LEU A 295 -1.77 51.34 48.39
N LYS A 296 -0.85 51.30 49.35
CA LYS A 296 0.38 50.49 49.26
C LYS A 296 0.08 49.00 49.22
N ASP A 297 -0.89 48.53 50.00
CA ASP A 297 -1.36 47.14 49.98
C ASP A 297 -2.09 46.78 48.68
N LEU A 298 -2.89 47.69 48.14
CA LEU A 298 -3.57 47.55 46.84
C LEU A 298 -2.56 47.49 45.69
N MET A 299 -1.53 48.35 45.73
CA MET A 299 -0.41 48.33 44.80
C MET A 299 0.43 47.06 44.93
N GLY A 300 0.65 46.57 46.16
CA GLY A 300 1.29 45.28 46.42
C GLY A 300 0.51 44.12 45.80
N ARG A 301 -0.80 44.04 46.03
CA ARG A 301 -1.68 43.03 45.43
C ARG A 301 -1.70 43.11 43.90
N ARG A 302 -1.75 44.33 43.31
CA ARG A 302 -1.65 44.50 41.85
C ARG A 302 -0.29 44.02 41.31
N ARG A 303 0.82 44.32 42.00
CA ARG A 303 2.16 43.87 41.61
C ARG A 303 2.29 42.34 41.69
N SER A 304 1.73 41.70 42.71
CA SER A 304 1.74 40.24 42.82
C SER A 304 0.91 39.59 41.70
N ARG A 305 -0.30 40.10 41.43
CA ARG A 305 -1.12 39.64 40.31
C ARG A 305 -0.43 39.85 38.95
N GLN A 306 0.26 40.98 38.76
CA GLN A 306 1.03 41.21 37.55
C GLN A 306 2.15 40.18 37.39
N LYS A 307 2.86 39.82 38.46
CA LYS A 307 3.90 38.79 38.41
C LYS A 307 3.34 37.40 38.08
N GLU A 308 2.17 37.06 38.60
CA GLU A 308 1.47 35.81 38.26
C GLU A 308 1.09 35.80 36.77
N ILE A 309 0.46 36.88 36.28
CA ILE A 309 0.13 37.03 34.85
C ILE A 309 1.39 36.96 33.97
N ASP A 310 2.47 37.64 34.35
CA ASP A 310 3.74 37.61 33.60
C ASP A 310 4.36 36.21 33.59
N LYS A 311 4.18 35.42 34.65
CA LYS A 311 4.65 34.03 34.73
C LYS A 311 3.79 33.13 33.83
N ASP A 312 2.47 33.24 33.92
CA ASP A 312 1.54 32.48 33.08
C ASP A 312 1.75 32.79 31.60
N LEU A 313 1.95 34.07 31.24
CA LEU A 313 2.28 34.48 29.88
C LEU A 313 3.57 33.82 29.39
N ARG A 314 4.63 33.74 30.21
CA ARG A 314 5.88 33.07 29.84
C ARG A 314 5.67 31.58 29.63
N GLU A 315 4.94 30.91 30.52
CA GLU A 315 4.63 29.49 30.38
C GLU A 315 3.82 29.21 29.11
N GLU A 316 2.81 30.03 28.81
CA GLU A 316 2.02 29.90 27.58
C GLU A 316 2.84 30.23 26.32
N THR A 317 3.76 31.21 26.36
CA THR A 317 4.66 31.47 25.21
C THR A 317 5.54 30.27 24.91
N VAL A 318 6.13 29.64 25.93
CA VAL A 318 6.98 28.47 25.75
C VAL A 318 6.18 27.28 25.21
N LYS A 319 4.97 27.03 25.75
CA LYS A 319 4.06 25.99 25.22
C LYS A 319 3.71 26.25 23.75
N ASN A 320 3.40 27.48 23.40
CA ASN A 320 3.10 27.86 22.02
C ASN A 320 4.30 27.64 21.09
N GLU A 321 5.52 27.98 21.52
CA GLU A 321 6.74 27.72 20.74
C GLU A 321 6.97 26.23 20.51
N PHE A 322 6.80 25.39 21.54
CA PHE A 322 6.89 23.93 21.40
C PHE A 322 5.82 23.37 20.45
N LEU A 323 4.58 23.85 20.55
CA LEU A 323 3.50 23.43 19.66
C LEU A 323 3.77 23.86 18.22
N LEU A 324 4.29 25.06 17.99
CA LEU A 324 4.68 25.52 16.65
C LEU A 324 5.80 24.65 16.06
N GLN A 325 6.81 24.29 16.85
CA GLN A 325 7.86 23.37 16.40
C GLN A 325 7.31 22.00 16.06
N ALA A 326 6.40 21.46 16.88
CA ALA A 326 5.73 20.19 16.60
C ALA A 326 4.89 20.25 15.32
N CYS A 327 4.15 21.34 15.09
CA CYS A 327 3.40 21.56 13.85
C CYS A 327 4.32 21.58 12.63
N ILE A 328 5.45 22.28 12.69
CA ILE A 328 6.42 22.35 11.59
C ILE A 328 6.98 20.95 11.27
N GLN A 329 7.32 20.16 12.30
CA GLN A 329 7.81 18.80 12.13
C GLN A 329 6.75 17.90 11.50
N LEU A 330 5.52 17.93 12.01
CA LEU A 330 4.41 17.17 11.45
C LEU A 330 4.11 17.55 10.00
N GLU A 331 4.22 18.83 9.64
CA GLU A 331 4.07 19.30 8.26
C GLU A 331 5.21 18.81 7.34
N GLN A 332 6.43 18.70 7.85
CA GLN A 332 7.55 18.13 7.13
C GLN A 332 7.36 16.63 6.91
N GLU A 333 7.01 15.89 7.97
CA GLU A 333 6.70 14.46 7.89
C GLU A 333 5.54 14.20 6.90
N CYS A 334 4.47 14.99 6.95
CA CYS A 334 3.37 14.87 5.99
C CYS A 334 3.79 15.19 4.55
N ARG A 335 4.73 16.12 4.34
CA ARG A 335 5.27 16.41 2.99
C ARG A 335 6.14 15.26 2.50
N ASP A 336 6.99 14.71 3.36
CA ASP A 336 7.88 13.61 3.01
C ASP A 336 7.12 12.31 2.78
N LEU A 337 6.10 12.02 3.58
CA LEU A 337 5.20 10.89 3.37
C LEU A 337 4.48 11.00 2.02
N ARG A 338 3.95 12.18 1.68
CA ARG A 338 3.32 12.41 0.37
C ARG A 338 4.29 12.24 -0.80
N ARG A 339 5.53 12.71 -0.66
CA ARG A 339 6.58 12.50 -1.67
C ARG A 339 6.89 11.01 -1.86
N ARG A 340 7.09 10.28 -0.76
CA ARG A 340 7.33 8.83 -0.81
C ARG A 340 6.16 8.09 -1.43
N GLU A 341 4.93 8.46 -1.08
CA GLU A 341 3.72 7.89 -1.68
C GLU A 341 3.72 8.11 -3.20
N THR A 342 3.94 9.34 -3.67
CA THR A 342 4.01 9.63 -5.10
C THR A 342 5.13 8.86 -5.81
N ASP A 343 6.30 8.76 -5.20
CA ASP A 343 7.45 8.03 -5.77
C ASP A 343 7.13 6.54 -5.88
N THR A 344 6.56 5.94 -4.83
CA THR A 344 6.18 4.51 -4.85
C THR A 344 5.08 4.21 -5.88
N ILE A 345 4.12 5.12 -6.05
CA ILE A 345 3.08 4.97 -7.08
C ILE A 345 3.72 5.00 -8.47
N LEU A 346 4.61 5.95 -8.74
CA LEU A 346 5.31 6.04 -10.03
C LEU A 346 6.19 4.81 -10.30
N ASP A 347 6.93 4.34 -9.30
CA ASP A 347 7.75 3.13 -9.42
C ASP A 347 6.90 1.89 -9.71
N ILE A 348 5.75 1.72 -9.04
CA ILE A 348 4.82 0.62 -9.30
C ILE A 348 4.26 0.72 -10.73
N GLN A 349 3.85 1.90 -11.18
CA GLN A 349 3.36 2.12 -12.54
C GLN A 349 4.41 1.84 -13.61
N GLN A 350 5.67 2.25 -13.37
CA GLN A 350 6.77 1.96 -14.28
C GLN A 350 7.05 0.46 -14.36
N ARG A 351 7.11 -0.23 -13.21
CA ARG A 351 7.31 -1.69 -13.17
C ARG A 351 6.16 -2.44 -13.85
N SER A 352 4.91 -2.05 -13.58
CA SER A 352 3.75 -2.69 -14.20
C SER A 352 3.71 -2.46 -15.70
N SER A 353 4.03 -1.26 -16.19
CA SER A 353 4.06 -0.98 -17.63
C SER A 353 5.18 -1.74 -18.36
N VAL A 354 6.36 -1.90 -17.74
CA VAL A 354 7.44 -2.72 -18.31
C VAL A 354 7.06 -4.20 -18.36
N GLU A 355 6.45 -4.73 -17.30
CA GLU A 355 5.95 -6.11 -17.28
C GLU A 355 4.83 -6.33 -18.28
N GLU A 356 3.90 -5.39 -18.40
CA GLU A 356 2.83 -5.44 -19.40
C GLU A 356 3.42 -5.46 -20.82
N MET A 357 4.36 -4.56 -21.13
CA MET A 357 5.05 -4.54 -22.43
C MET A 357 5.85 -5.82 -22.71
N ARG A 358 6.38 -6.49 -21.68
CA ARG A 358 7.05 -7.78 -21.81
C ARG A 358 6.05 -8.90 -22.11
N LEU A 359 4.94 -8.94 -21.39
CA LEU A 359 3.89 -9.94 -21.59
C LEU A 359 3.22 -9.76 -22.96
N GLN A 360 2.91 -8.53 -23.37
CA GLN A 360 2.37 -8.23 -24.71
C GLN A 360 3.31 -8.71 -25.81
N ARG A 361 4.62 -8.43 -25.70
CA ARG A 361 5.63 -8.95 -26.64
C ARG A 361 5.68 -10.47 -26.66
N ARG A 362 5.65 -11.11 -25.48
CA ARG A 362 5.67 -12.57 -25.40
C ARG A 362 4.42 -13.22 -26.02
N VAL A 363 3.26 -12.62 -25.80
CA VAL A 363 2.01 -13.06 -26.42
C VAL A 363 2.08 -12.90 -27.94
N ALA A 364 2.56 -11.76 -28.44
CA ALA A 364 2.74 -11.54 -29.88
C ALA A 364 3.70 -12.58 -30.51
N GLU A 365 4.87 -12.81 -29.90
CA GLU A 365 5.84 -13.82 -30.35
C GLU A 365 5.24 -15.24 -30.39
N MET A 366 4.50 -15.62 -29.34
CA MET A 366 3.87 -16.94 -29.27
C MET A 366 2.74 -17.09 -30.30
N SER A 367 1.92 -16.06 -30.49
CA SER A 367 0.87 -16.03 -31.51
C SER A 367 1.47 -16.16 -32.91
N GLU A 368 2.53 -15.40 -33.22
CA GLU A 368 3.24 -15.53 -34.49
C GLU A 368 3.87 -16.90 -34.68
N ALA A 369 4.46 -17.49 -33.64
CA ALA A 369 5.03 -18.82 -33.70
C ALA A 369 3.97 -19.87 -34.01
N VAL A 370 2.79 -19.78 -33.35
CA VAL A 370 1.65 -20.66 -33.61
C VAL A 370 1.16 -20.50 -35.05
N GLU A 371 0.88 -19.27 -35.51
CA GLU A 371 0.45 -19.01 -36.90
C GLU A 371 1.46 -19.57 -37.92
N ARG A 372 2.77 -19.36 -37.70
CA ARG A 372 3.82 -19.90 -38.58
C ARG A 372 3.83 -21.42 -38.60
N THR A 373 3.62 -22.08 -37.46
CA THR A 373 3.53 -23.55 -37.41
C THR A 373 2.27 -24.07 -38.08
N GLU A 374 1.14 -23.39 -37.91
CA GLU A 374 -0.12 -23.74 -38.55
C GLU A 374 -0.02 -23.63 -40.08
N VAL A 375 0.54 -22.54 -40.61
CA VAL A 375 0.76 -22.38 -42.05
C VAL A 375 1.70 -23.45 -42.60
N LYS A 376 2.78 -23.81 -41.88
CA LYS A 376 3.69 -24.90 -42.26
C LYS A 376 2.99 -26.27 -42.26
N LEU A 377 2.15 -26.55 -41.27
CA LEU A 377 1.39 -27.81 -41.21
C LEU A 377 0.35 -27.88 -42.32
N LEU A 378 -0.41 -26.81 -42.54
CA LEU A 378 -1.41 -26.74 -43.59
C LEU A 378 -0.78 -26.86 -44.98
N SER A 379 0.41 -26.28 -45.22
CA SER A 379 1.10 -26.41 -46.51
C SER A 379 1.60 -27.83 -46.77
N VAL A 380 2.17 -28.49 -45.75
CA VAL A 380 2.53 -29.91 -45.85
C VAL A 380 1.30 -30.77 -46.12
N LEU A 381 0.20 -30.54 -45.39
CA LEU A 381 -1.05 -31.28 -45.60
C LEU A 381 -1.67 -31.04 -46.98
N ALA A 382 -1.55 -29.84 -47.54
CA ALA A 382 -2.02 -29.54 -48.88
C ALA A 382 -1.19 -30.26 -49.97
N LEU A 383 0.12 -30.44 -49.74
CA LEU A 383 1.07 -31.03 -50.70
C LEU A 383 1.18 -32.56 -50.63
N THR A 384 1.20 -33.16 -49.44
CA THR A 384 1.61 -34.58 -49.25
C THR A 384 0.46 -35.53 -48.96
N ASN A 385 -0.71 -35.02 -48.55
CA ASN A 385 -1.81 -35.88 -48.11
C ASN A 385 -2.38 -36.69 -49.29
N THR A 386 -2.87 -37.91 -49.07
CA THR A 386 -3.43 -38.78 -50.13
C THR A 386 -4.91 -38.50 -50.40
N ASN A 387 -5.64 -37.98 -49.40
CA ASN A 387 -7.07 -37.70 -49.49
C ASN A 387 -7.33 -36.26 -50.04
N GLN A 388 -8.03 -36.19 -51.18
CA GLN A 388 -8.33 -34.95 -51.91
C GLN A 388 -9.17 -33.97 -51.09
N GLU A 389 -10.11 -34.46 -50.28
CA GLU A 389 -10.95 -33.59 -49.44
C GLU A 389 -10.12 -32.86 -48.38
N THR A 390 -9.20 -33.57 -47.74
CA THR A 390 -8.31 -33.00 -46.72
C THR A 390 -7.30 -32.03 -47.32
N ARG A 391 -6.80 -32.27 -48.54
CA ARG A 391 -5.97 -31.28 -49.26
C ARG A 391 -6.75 -30.00 -49.55
N ASN A 392 -7.97 -30.14 -50.11
CA ASN A 392 -8.81 -29.00 -50.43
C ASN A 392 -9.19 -28.19 -49.19
N LYS A 393 -9.45 -28.86 -48.05
CA LYS A 393 -9.71 -28.19 -46.76
C LYS A 393 -8.47 -27.44 -46.26
N ALA A 394 -7.27 -28.02 -46.36
CA ALA A 394 -6.02 -27.35 -45.96
C ALA A 394 -5.70 -26.14 -46.86
N ALA A 395 -5.90 -26.26 -48.17
CA ALA A 395 -5.72 -25.17 -49.13
C ALA A 395 -6.71 -24.01 -48.89
N LYS A 396 -7.98 -24.31 -48.59
CA LYS A 396 -8.98 -23.29 -48.23
C LYS A 396 -8.60 -22.53 -46.97
N LYS A 397 -8.18 -23.22 -45.92
CA LYS A 397 -7.73 -22.57 -44.66
C LYS A 397 -6.51 -21.67 -44.87
N LEU A 398 -5.55 -22.09 -45.70
CA LEU A 398 -4.42 -21.22 -46.07
C LEU A 398 -4.89 -19.96 -46.79
N GLN A 399 -5.81 -20.10 -47.75
CA GLN A 399 -6.38 -18.97 -48.48
C GLN A 399 -7.11 -17.99 -47.54
N GLU A 400 -7.90 -18.51 -46.60
CA GLU A 400 -8.59 -17.71 -45.57
C GLU A 400 -7.59 -16.91 -44.70
N ILE A 401 -6.47 -17.52 -44.30
CA ILE A 401 -5.41 -16.84 -43.53
C ILE A 401 -4.78 -15.72 -44.37
N PHE A 402 -4.48 -15.96 -45.65
CA PHE A 402 -3.92 -14.94 -46.54
C PHE A 402 -4.89 -13.78 -46.77
N GLU A 403 -6.16 -14.07 -47.04
CA GLU A 403 -7.21 -13.05 -47.22
C GLU A 403 -7.41 -12.21 -45.95
N SER A 404 -7.37 -12.85 -44.77
CA SER A 404 -7.45 -12.16 -43.48
C SER A 404 -6.27 -11.20 -43.27
N LYS A 405 -5.02 -11.65 -43.50
CA LYS A 405 -3.84 -10.78 -43.37
C LYS A 405 -3.82 -9.67 -44.41
N GLN A 406 -4.31 -9.93 -45.62
CA GLN A 406 -4.45 -8.90 -46.66
C GLN A 406 -5.46 -7.83 -46.25
N ALA A 407 -6.62 -8.23 -45.74
CA ALA A 407 -7.63 -7.30 -45.21
C ALA A 407 -7.08 -6.46 -44.04
N GLN A 408 -6.30 -7.06 -43.12
CA GLN A 408 -5.62 -6.34 -42.05
C GLN A 408 -4.61 -5.32 -42.58
N MET A 409 -3.80 -5.68 -43.59
CA MET A 409 -2.87 -4.73 -44.21
C MET A 409 -3.59 -3.56 -44.86
N ASP A 410 -4.69 -3.81 -45.57
CA ASP A 410 -5.42 -2.76 -46.26
C ASP A 410 -6.15 -1.84 -45.27
N SER A 411 -6.70 -2.38 -44.18
CA SER A 411 -7.21 -1.60 -43.06
C SER A 411 -6.13 -0.74 -42.40
N MET A 412 -4.94 -1.28 -42.13
CA MET A 412 -3.84 -0.50 -41.54
C MET A 412 -3.33 0.62 -42.46
N LYS A 413 -3.34 0.40 -43.78
CA LYS A 413 -3.02 1.45 -44.75
C LYS A 413 -4.07 2.56 -44.72
N GLU A 414 -5.35 2.19 -44.68
CA GLU A 414 -6.45 3.16 -44.61
C GLU A 414 -6.38 4.02 -43.35
N THR A 415 -6.12 3.41 -42.18
CA THR A 415 -5.93 4.17 -40.93
C THR A 415 -4.71 5.07 -40.99
N LEU A 416 -3.59 4.60 -41.54
CA LEU A 416 -2.38 5.41 -41.70
C LEU A 416 -2.61 6.60 -42.63
N GLU A 417 -3.34 6.39 -43.73
CA GLU A 417 -3.74 7.46 -44.64
C GLU A 417 -4.67 8.47 -43.97
N GLY A 418 -5.59 8.01 -43.12
CA GLY A 418 -6.43 8.86 -42.26
C GLY A 418 -5.60 9.73 -41.34
N ASP A 419 -4.73 9.12 -40.51
CA ASP A 419 -3.86 9.83 -39.56
C ASP A 419 -2.95 10.84 -40.27
N CYS A 420 -2.45 10.50 -41.46
CA CYS A 420 -1.64 11.41 -42.26
C CYS A 420 -2.42 12.66 -42.69
N LYS A 421 -3.68 12.49 -43.10
CA LYS A 421 -4.57 13.61 -43.46
C LYS A 421 -4.86 14.48 -42.26
N GLU A 422 -5.26 13.89 -41.14
CA GLU A 422 -5.55 14.62 -39.90
C GLU A 422 -4.33 15.40 -39.39
N TYR A 423 -3.14 14.78 -39.40
CA TYR A 423 -1.90 15.45 -39.05
C TYR A 423 -1.61 16.64 -39.98
N ASP A 424 -1.72 16.46 -41.29
CA ASP A 424 -1.45 17.53 -42.27
C ASP A 424 -2.48 18.67 -42.14
N GLU A 425 -3.76 18.37 -41.84
CA GLU A 425 -4.80 19.34 -41.53
C GLU A 425 -4.51 20.13 -40.26
N LEU A 426 -4.15 19.46 -39.16
CA LEU A 426 -3.75 20.12 -37.91
C LEU A 426 -2.51 21.00 -38.09
N LEU A 427 -1.53 20.50 -38.84
CA LEU A 427 -0.32 21.21 -39.18
C LEU A 427 -0.64 22.47 -40.00
N GLN A 428 -1.56 22.39 -40.96
CA GLN A 428 -2.04 23.54 -41.72
C GLN A 428 -2.77 24.54 -40.82
N THR A 429 -3.69 24.07 -39.97
CA THR A 429 -4.46 24.90 -39.04
C THR A 429 -3.53 25.68 -38.09
N ARG A 430 -2.47 25.03 -37.58
CA ARG A 430 -1.47 25.71 -36.74
C ARG A 430 -0.59 26.68 -37.51
N LYS A 431 -0.19 26.35 -38.75
CA LYS A 431 0.53 27.29 -39.63
C LYS A 431 -0.30 28.55 -39.90
N ASP A 432 -1.60 28.42 -40.08
CA ASP A 432 -2.49 29.55 -40.33
C ASP A 432 -2.64 30.44 -39.08
N LYS A 433 -2.82 29.82 -37.90
CA LYS A 433 -2.82 30.56 -36.62
C LYS A 433 -1.51 31.28 -36.33
N LEU A 434 -0.37 30.65 -36.62
CA LEU A 434 0.95 31.28 -36.42
C LEU A 434 1.21 32.40 -37.43
N ARG A 435 0.77 32.24 -38.69
CA ARG A 435 0.80 33.32 -39.69
C ARG A 435 -0.06 34.51 -39.26
N ALA A 436 -1.25 34.26 -38.71
CA ALA A 436 -2.11 35.31 -38.16
C ALA A 436 -1.46 36.04 -36.96
N ALA A 437 -0.59 35.35 -36.21
CA ALA A 437 0.20 35.92 -35.10
C ALA A 437 1.55 36.55 -35.54
N GLY A 438 1.85 36.61 -36.84
CA GLY A 438 3.08 37.22 -37.37
C GLY A 438 4.34 36.34 -37.31
N VAL A 439 4.22 35.04 -36.99
CA VAL A 439 5.34 34.10 -36.91
C VAL A 439 5.42 33.29 -38.21
N HIS A 440 6.50 33.46 -38.97
CA HIS A 440 6.67 32.83 -40.30
C HIS A 440 7.52 31.54 -40.30
N SER A 441 8.23 31.25 -39.21
CA SER A 441 9.08 30.05 -39.12
C SER A 441 8.34 28.92 -38.40
N PHE A 442 8.14 27.80 -39.08
CA PHE A 442 7.52 26.60 -38.52
C PHE A 442 8.33 25.35 -38.91
N PRO A 443 8.96 24.64 -37.95
CA PRO A 443 9.94 23.59 -38.25
C PRO A 443 9.34 22.21 -38.57
N PHE A 444 8.01 22.06 -38.57
CA PHE A 444 7.35 20.77 -38.78
C PHE A 444 7.11 20.46 -40.26
N LYS A 445 7.39 19.20 -40.64
CA LYS A 445 7.24 18.65 -41.99
C LYS A 445 5.87 18.01 -42.17
N SER A 446 5.40 17.87 -43.42
CA SER A 446 4.17 17.13 -43.74
C SER A 446 4.34 15.62 -43.48
N ALA A 447 3.23 14.92 -43.28
CA ALA A 447 3.19 13.48 -43.05
C ALA A 447 3.96 12.71 -44.14
N LYS A 448 3.75 13.07 -45.41
CA LYS A 448 4.47 12.46 -46.56
C LYS A 448 5.99 12.65 -46.48
N ALA A 449 6.46 13.80 -46.03
CA ALA A 449 7.89 14.06 -45.87
C ALA A 449 8.49 13.31 -44.66
N ILE A 450 7.71 13.10 -43.60
CA ILE A 450 8.09 12.30 -42.44
C ILE A 450 8.21 10.83 -42.84
N LEU A 451 7.21 10.28 -43.51
CA LEU A 451 7.21 8.89 -43.98
C LEU A 451 8.35 8.62 -44.99
N LYS A 452 8.68 9.58 -45.86
CA LYS A 452 9.82 9.44 -46.79
C LYS A 452 11.18 9.52 -46.09
N ALA A 453 11.26 10.23 -44.97
CA ALA A 453 12.48 10.35 -44.17
C ALA A 453 12.65 9.19 -43.17
N ALA A 454 11.56 8.48 -42.84
CA ALA A 454 11.60 7.26 -42.06
C ALA A 454 12.37 6.19 -42.87
N LYS A 455 13.58 5.85 -42.39
CA LYS A 455 14.29 4.69 -42.92
C LYS A 455 13.45 3.44 -42.61
N PRO A 456 13.36 2.46 -43.52
CA PRO A 456 12.79 1.17 -43.16
C PRO A 456 13.56 0.64 -41.95
N LEU A 457 12.83 0.20 -40.92
CA LEU A 457 13.41 -0.47 -39.76
C LEU A 457 14.28 -1.63 -40.26
N PRO A 458 15.49 -1.84 -39.70
CA PRO A 458 16.28 -3.01 -40.04
C PRO A 458 15.45 -4.27 -39.78
N ASP A 459 15.40 -5.16 -40.77
CA ASP A 459 14.70 -6.43 -40.70
C ASP A 459 15.07 -7.15 -39.40
N ILE A 460 14.10 -7.26 -38.49
CA ILE A 460 14.21 -8.04 -37.24
C ILE A 460 14.46 -9.54 -37.55
N LEU A 461 14.41 -9.93 -38.82
CA LEU A 461 14.75 -11.28 -39.30
C LEU A 461 16.24 -11.62 -39.29
N GLN A 462 17.17 -10.69 -39.05
CA GLN A 462 18.59 -11.05 -38.87
C GLN A 462 18.92 -11.61 -37.47
N ALA A 463 18.01 -11.55 -36.49
CA ALA A 463 18.24 -12.05 -35.13
C ALA A 463 17.90 -13.55 -34.94
N THR A 464 17.26 -14.20 -35.91
CA THR A 464 17.03 -15.65 -35.89
C THR A 464 17.74 -16.27 -37.08
N GLY A 465 18.89 -16.90 -36.83
CA GLY A 465 19.69 -17.59 -37.84
C GLY A 465 18.89 -18.65 -38.60
N CYS A 466 18.32 -18.26 -39.74
CA CYS A 466 17.68 -19.17 -40.68
C CYS A 466 18.19 -18.84 -42.10
N SER A 467 19.48 -19.08 -42.29
CA SER A 467 20.17 -18.95 -43.58
C SER A 467 19.98 -20.19 -44.45
N ILE A 468 18.75 -20.61 -44.76
CA ILE A 468 18.47 -21.50 -45.90
C ILE A 468 17.15 -21.05 -46.50
N LEU A 469 17.22 -20.43 -47.69
CA LEU A 469 16.20 -20.35 -48.77
C LEU A 469 16.37 -19.05 -49.56
N ASN A 470 17.55 -18.88 -50.18
CA ASN A 470 17.71 -18.01 -51.34
C ASN A 470 18.53 -18.76 -52.39
N ALA A 471 17.89 -19.75 -53.00
CA ALA A 471 18.39 -20.44 -54.18
C ALA A 471 17.23 -20.96 -55.02
N HIS A 472 16.33 -20.06 -55.46
CA HIS A 472 15.44 -20.34 -56.61
C HIS A 472 14.94 -19.04 -57.24
N LYS A 473 15.87 -18.27 -57.81
CA LYS A 473 15.58 -17.27 -58.83
C LYS A 473 16.76 -17.19 -59.82
N GLN A 474 16.97 -18.30 -60.53
CA GLN A 474 17.71 -18.37 -61.80
C GLN A 474 17.63 -19.81 -62.31
N VAL A 475 16.47 -20.21 -62.82
CA VAL A 475 16.25 -21.13 -63.97
C VAL A 475 14.75 -21.05 -64.25
N MET A 476 14.38 -20.13 -65.14
CA MET A 476 13.27 -20.20 -66.10
C MET A 476 13.56 -19.09 -67.10
#